data_AF-A0A5J6Q210-F1
#
_entry.id   AF-A0A5J6Q210-F1
#
_cell.length_a   1.000
_cell.length_b   1.000
_cell.length_c   1.000
_cell.angle_alpha   90.00
_cell.angle_beta   90.00
_cell.angle_gamma   90.00
#
_symmetry.space_group_name_H-M   'P 1'
#
loop_
_entity.id
_entity.type
_entity.pdbx_description
1 polymer ?
#
loop_
_entity_poly.entity_id
_entity_poly.type
_entity_poly.pdbx_seq_one_letter_code
_entity_poly.pdbx_strand_id
1 'polypeptide(L)'
;MTAQLTRAAVLFGGLGLALGLMTGGGLPAAAAEDAGATEAFDVQEAGGIIGQDTGRRLCEGEAMQPAIERSMIRYLADRELTPSMMTAGVSEQMGEEVAVEALAYAFCNCPETAKALFKDLMRQGD
;
A
#
# COMPACT_ATOMS: atom_id res chain seq x y z
N MET A 1 -23.04 -21.19 -23.42
CA MET A 1 -21.61 -20.91 -23.68
C MET A 1 -21.09 -20.12 -22.49
N THR A 2 -20.16 -20.70 -21.72
CA THR A 2 -19.20 -20.13 -20.73
C THR A 2 -18.79 -21.29 -19.80
N ALA A 3 -17.79 -22.08 -20.19
CA ALA A 3 -16.35 -21.90 -19.93
C ALA A 3 -15.93 -22.47 -18.56
N GLN A 4 -15.17 -23.56 -18.64
CA GLN A 4 -14.71 -24.44 -17.57
C GLN A 4 -13.63 -23.76 -16.72
N LEU A 5 -13.74 -23.89 -15.40
CA LEU A 5 -12.69 -23.59 -14.43
C LEU A 5 -11.63 -24.70 -14.46
N THR A 6 -10.52 -24.48 -15.16
CA THR A 6 -9.35 -25.36 -15.09
C THR A 6 -8.42 -24.87 -14.00
N ARG A 7 -8.41 -25.56 -12.85
CA ARG A 7 -7.37 -25.42 -11.83
C ARG A 7 -6.09 -26.07 -12.36
N ALA A 8 -5.11 -25.26 -12.73
CA ALA A 8 -3.75 -25.73 -12.95
C ALA A 8 -3.08 -25.96 -11.60
N ALA A 9 -2.87 -27.24 -11.27
CA ALA A 9 -1.87 -27.66 -10.30
C ALA A 9 -0.48 -27.42 -10.91
N VAL A 10 0.41 -26.76 -10.16
CA VAL A 10 1.85 -26.82 -10.43
C VAL A 10 2.50 -27.51 -9.24
N LEU A 11 2.82 -28.78 -9.46
CA LEU A 11 3.68 -29.63 -8.64
C LEU A 11 5.00 -29.79 -9.38
N PHE A 12 6.06 -29.13 -8.91
CA PHE A 12 7.47 -29.54 -9.05
C PHE A 12 8.17 -28.82 -7.89
N GLY A 13 8.90 -29.43 -6.98
CA GLY A 13 9.70 -30.64 -7.03
C GLY A 13 11.00 -30.27 -6.30
N GLY A 14 11.17 -30.76 -5.08
CA GLY A 14 12.27 -30.34 -4.22
C GLY A 14 12.42 -31.27 -3.03
N LEU A 15 12.80 -32.51 -3.33
CA LEU A 15 13.20 -33.52 -2.37
C LEU A 15 14.43 -33.03 -1.60
N GLY A 16 14.27 -32.72 -0.32
CA GLY A 16 15.34 -32.36 0.59
C GLY A 16 15.08 -32.95 1.97
N LEU A 17 15.14 -34.28 2.08
CA LEU A 17 15.27 -34.96 3.37
C LEU A 17 16.63 -34.58 3.98
N ALA A 18 16.61 -33.72 5.00
CA ALA A 18 17.67 -33.66 6.00
C ALA A 18 17.04 -33.97 7.36
N LEU A 19 17.27 -35.21 7.79
CA LEU A 19 16.97 -35.70 9.13
C LEU A 19 18.01 -35.08 10.09
N GLY A 20 17.57 -34.21 11.01
CA GLY A 20 18.40 -33.59 12.04
C GLY A 20 17.63 -33.45 13.34
N LEU A 21 18.12 -34.14 14.36
CA LEU A 21 17.55 -34.37 15.69
C LEU A 21 17.31 -33.10 16.54
N MET A 22 16.17 -33.13 17.25
CA MET A 22 15.98 -32.80 18.68
C MET A 22 16.19 -31.34 19.17
N THR A 23 15.03 -30.73 19.46
CA THR A 23 14.71 -29.91 20.65
C THR A 23 15.48 -28.61 20.87
N GLY A 24 14.84 -27.50 20.53
CA GLY A 24 15.16 -26.18 21.07
C GLY A 24 14.35 -25.06 20.42
N GLY A 25 13.14 -24.80 20.93
CA GLY A 25 12.46 -23.50 20.90
C GLY A 25 12.10 -22.85 19.55
N GLY A 26 10.80 -22.65 19.33
CA GLY A 26 10.28 -21.46 18.64
C GLY A 26 10.09 -21.54 17.13
N LEU A 27 8.86 -21.76 16.70
CA LEU A 27 8.25 -21.03 15.58
C LEU A 27 7.03 -20.31 16.17
N PRO A 28 6.62 -19.10 15.74
CA PRO A 28 6.79 -18.58 14.37
C PRO A 28 7.19 -17.09 14.28
N ALA A 29 7.86 -16.68 13.20
CA ALA A 29 7.83 -15.30 12.66
C ALA A 29 8.56 -15.35 11.31
N ALA A 30 7.85 -15.32 10.17
CA ALA A 30 7.29 -14.14 9.54
C ALA A 30 8.37 -13.18 9.00
N ALA A 31 8.27 -12.94 7.69
CA ALA A 31 8.97 -11.96 6.88
C ALA A 31 10.50 -12.09 6.81
N ALA A 32 10.97 -12.76 5.75
CA ALA A 32 12.19 -12.30 5.11
C ALA A 32 11.90 -10.88 4.62
N GLU A 33 12.46 -9.88 5.30
CA GLU A 33 12.44 -8.51 4.82
C GLU A 33 13.22 -8.46 3.50
N ASP A 34 12.51 -8.16 2.41
CA ASP A 34 13.06 -7.87 1.10
C ASP A 34 13.84 -6.55 1.18
N ALA A 35 15.09 -6.63 1.64
CA ALA A 35 15.97 -5.49 1.90
C ALA A 35 16.21 -4.58 0.68
N GLY A 36 15.82 -4.99 -0.53
CA GLY A 36 15.93 -4.17 -1.75
C GLY A 36 14.76 -3.23 -2.01
N ALA A 37 13.61 -3.42 -1.37
CA ALA A 37 12.41 -2.60 -1.62
C ALA A 37 12.30 -1.40 -0.68
N THR A 38 12.78 -1.55 0.56
CA THR A 38 12.84 -0.49 1.58
C THR A 38 13.98 0.50 1.32
N GLU A 39 15.02 0.13 0.58
CA GLU A 39 16.10 1.07 0.21
C GLU A 39 15.66 2.12 -0.83
N ALA A 40 14.65 1.82 -1.65
CA ALA A 40 14.20 2.73 -2.72
C ALA A 40 13.18 3.77 -2.25
N PHE A 41 12.48 3.52 -1.14
CA PHE A 41 11.42 4.38 -0.64
C PHE A 41 11.57 4.58 0.87
N ASP A 42 11.83 5.82 1.28
CA ASP A 42 11.49 6.25 2.63
C ASP A 42 9.95 6.35 2.69
N VAL A 43 9.32 5.37 3.33
CA VAL A 43 7.86 5.23 3.39
C VAL A 43 7.20 6.46 4.01
N GLN A 44 7.82 7.02 5.04
CA GLN A 44 7.26 8.15 5.77
C GLN A 44 7.38 9.44 4.94
N GLU A 45 8.54 9.68 4.33
CA GLU A 45 8.73 10.86 3.46
C GLU A 45 7.82 10.77 2.21
N ALA A 46 7.84 9.62 1.53
CA ALA A 46 7.05 9.41 0.32
C ALA A 46 5.55 9.47 0.60
N GLY A 47 5.10 8.78 1.64
CA GLY A 47 3.72 8.79 2.10
C GLY A 47 3.24 10.19 2.46
N GLY A 48 4.06 10.97 3.17
CA GLY A 48 3.73 12.35 3.51
C GLY A 48 3.60 13.27 2.29
N ILE A 49 4.53 13.19 1.34
CA ILE A 49 4.47 14.00 0.11
C ILE A 49 3.25 13.65 -0.73
N ILE A 50 3.01 12.35 -0.96
CA ILE A 50 1.86 11.86 -1.74
C ILE A 50 0.56 12.19 -1.03
N GLY A 51 0.50 11.99 0.29
CA GLY A 51 -0.65 12.30 1.13
C GLY A 51 -1.01 13.78 1.09
N GLN A 52 -0.04 14.68 1.21
CA GLN A 52 -0.28 16.12 1.15
C GLN A 52 -0.78 16.58 -0.23
N ASP A 53 -0.22 16.07 -1.34
CA ASP A 53 -0.73 16.36 -2.69
C ASP A 53 -2.17 15.84 -2.87
N THR A 54 -2.44 14.63 -2.36
CA THR A 54 -3.76 14.00 -2.38
C THR A 54 -4.78 14.83 -1.59
N GLY A 55 -4.43 15.25 -0.37
CA GLY A 55 -5.27 16.12 0.46
C GLY A 55 -5.63 17.42 -0.25
N ARG A 56 -4.67 18.05 -0.94
CA ARG A 56 -4.91 19.24 -1.75
C ARG A 56 -5.94 18.99 -2.86
N ARG A 57 -5.77 17.90 -3.61
CA ARG A 57 -6.71 17.48 -4.68
C ARG A 57 -8.11 17.20 -4.17
N LEU A 58 -8.22 16.56 -3.01
CA LEU A 58 -9.51 16.33 -2.35
C LEU A 58 -10.19 17.67 -2.04
N CYS A 59 -9.45 18.65 -1.53
CA CYS A 59 -9.99 20.00 -1.30
C CYS A 59 -10.42 20.71 -2.59
N GLU A 60 -9.84 20.36 -3.73
CA GLU A 60 -10.23 20.83 -5.07
C GLU A 60 -11.45 20.08 -5.63
N GLY A 61 -11.99 19.12 -4.89
CA GLY A 61 -13.18 18.35 -5.26
C GLY A 61 -12.90 17.09 -6.08
N GLU A 62 -11.64 16.66 -6.17
CA GLU A 62 -11.32 15.34 -6.75
C GLU A 62 -11.82 14.22 -5.84
N ALA A 63 -12.23 13.10 -6.45
CA ALA A 63 -12.53 11.88 -5.69
C ALA A 63 -11.24 11.25 -5.14
N MET A 64 -11.35 10.51 -4.03
CA MET A 64 -10.22 9.94 -3.29
C MET A 64 -9.31 9.05 -4.15
N GLN A 65 -9.86 8.03 -4.82
CA GLN A 65 -9.06 7.10 -5.60
C GLN A 65 -8.29 7.80 -6.75
N PRO A 66 -8.93 8.64 -7.60
CA PRO A 66 -8.19 9.41 -8.61
C PRO A 66 -7.16 10.40 -8.05
N ALA A 67 -7.42 10.99 -6.88
CA ALA A 67 -6.49 11.90 -6.23
C ALA A 67 -5.20 11.17 -5.82
N ILE A 68 -5.34 10.00 -5.16
CA ILE A 68 -4.21 9.15 -4.76
C ILE A 68 -3.40 8.72 -5.99
N GLU A 69 -4.07 8.18 -7.02
CA GLU A 69 -3.41 7.70 -8.23
C GLU A 69 -2.58 8.80 -8.90
N ARG A 70 -3.14 10.01 -9.05
CA ARG A 70 -2.43 11.14 -9.65
C ARG A 70 -1.27 11.64 -8.80
N SER A 71 -1.45 11.73 -7.49
CA SER A 71 -0.38 12.13 -6.56
C SER A 71 0.77 11.13 -6.58
N MET A 72 0.47 9.83 -6.61
CA MET A 72 1.48 8.78 -6.66
C MET A 72 2.21 8.78 -8.01
N ILE A 73 1.50 8.88 -9.14
CA ILE A 73 2.13 8.98 -10.47
C ILE A 73 3.07 10.18 -10.53
N ARG A 74 2.63 11.34 -10.00
CA ARG A 74 3.45 12.54 -9.94
C ARG A 74 4.70 12.32 -9.10
N TYR A 75 4.56 11.78 -7.89
CA TYR A 75 5.70 11.51 -7.01
C TYR A 75 6.74 10.59 -7.67
N LEU A 76 6.28 9.50 -8.31
CA LEU A 76 7.16 8.58 -9.02
C LEU A 76 7.87 9.27 -10.19
N ALA A 77 7.15 10.08 -10.97
CA ALA A 77 7.73 10.83 -12.08
C ALA A 77 8.78 11.85 -11.60
N ASP A 78 8.50 12.59 -10.53
CA ASP A 78 9.38 13.62 -9.97
C ASP A 78 10.67 13.03 -9.38
N ARG A 79 10.67 11.74 -9.02
CA ARG A 79 11.81 11.01 -8.43
C ARG A 79 12.45 10.00 -9.39
N GLU A 80 12.01 9.95 -10.65
CA GLU A 80 12.45 8.96 -11.65
C GLU A 80 12.29 7.49 -11.20
N LEU A 81 11.25 7.21 -10.39
CA LEU A 81 10.94 5.89 -9.86
C LEU A 81 9.87 5.19 -10.70
N THR A 82 9.80 3.86 -10.62
CA THR A 82 8.77 3.07 -11.30
C THR A 82 7.90 2.28 -10.32
N PRO A 83 6.62 2.02 -10.64
CA PRO A 83 5.73 1.23 -9.77
C PRO A 83 6.26 -0.18 -9.46
N SER A 84 7.06 -0.77 -10.35
CA SER A 84 7.65 -2.10 -10.17
C SER A 84 8.69 -2.16 -9.05
N MET A 85 9.14 -1.01 -8.54
CA MET A 85 10.08 -0.93 -7.41
C MET A 85 9.36 -1.04 -6.05
N MET A 86 8.04 -0.91 -6.00
CA MET A 86 7.26 -1.06 -4.77
C MET A 86 6.85 -2.52 -4.55
N THR A 87 7.24 -3.09 -3.42
CA THR A 87 6.69 -4.37 -2.96
C THR A 87 5.33 -4.17 -2.31
N ALA A 88 4.56 -5.26 -2.18
CA ALA A 88 3.25 -5.22 -1.52
C ALA A 88 3.32 -4.64 -0.10
N GLY A 89 4.35 -4.98 0.68
CA GLY A 89 4.53 -4.44 2.04
C GLY A 89 4.84 -2.95 2.06
N VAL A 90 5.68 -2.47 1.14
CA VAL A 90 5.96 -1.02 0.98
C VAL A 90 4.70 -0.27 0.53
N SER A 91 3.92 -0.85 -0.38
CA SER A 91 2.65 -0.26 -0.84
C SER A 91 1.62 -0.17 0.28
N GLU A 92 1.52 -1.18 1.15
CA GLU A 92 0.60 -1.17 2.28
C GLU A 92 0.98 -0.06 3.28
N GLN A 93 2.23 -0.03 3.76
CA GLN A 93 2.68 0.98 4.71
C GLN A 93 2.61 2.40 4.13
N MET A 94 3.01 2.56 2.87
CA MET A 94 2.90 3.87 2.20
C MET A 94 1.44 4.29 2.01
N GLY A 95 0.53 3.34 1.74
CA GLY A 95 -0.90 3.62 1.68
C GLY A 95 -1.48 4.16 2.99
N GLU A 96 -1.02 3.63 4.13
CA GLU A 96 -1.40 4.12 5.45
C GLU A 96 -0.94 5.57 5.67
N GLU A 97 0.33 5.86 5.40
CA GLU A 97 0.90 7.21 5.54
C GLU A 97 0.20 8.22 4.60
N VAL A 98 -0.06 7.83 3.35
CA VAL A 98 -0.83 8.65 2.40
C VAL A 98 -2.21 8.97 2.95
N ALA A 99 -2.92 7.98 3.50
CA ALA A 99 -4.27 8.18 4.03
C ALA A 99 -4.26 9.12 5.23
N VAL A 100 -3.33 8.93 6.18
CA VAL A 100 -3.20 9.79 7.37
C VAL A 100 -2.94 11.24 6.97
N GLU A 101 -1.97 11.47 6.09
CA GLU A 101 -1.55 12.81 5.69
C GLU A 101 -2.57 13.51 4.79
N ALA A 102 -3.22 12.77 3.87
CA ALA A 102 -4.32 13.31 3.06
C ALA A 102 -5.52 13.74 3.91
N LEU A 103 -5.91 12.93 4.89
CA LEU A 103 -6.98 13.25 5.81
C LEU A 103 -6.59 14.44 6.71
N ALA A 104 -5.39 14.43 7.29
CA ALA A 104 -4.89 15.54 8.10
C ALA A 104 -4.94 16.87 7.33
N TYR A 105 -4.45 16.86 6.08
CA TYR A 105 -4.53 18.03 5.20
C TYR A 105 -5.98 18.47 4.98
N ALA A 106 -6.89 17.54 4.66
CA ALA A 106 -8.30 17.87 4.43
C ALA A 106 -8.97 18.45 5.68
N PHE A 107 -8.72 17.88 6.87
CA PHE A 107 -9.24 18.38 8.15
C PHE A 107 -8.76 19.80 8.44
N CYS A 108 -7.50 20.12 8.14
CA CYS A 108 -6.93 21.44 8.40
C CYS A 108 -7.37 22.50 7.37
N ASN A 109 -7.58 22.13 6.11
CA ASN A 109 -7.70 23.10 5.01
C ASN A 109 -9.09 23.14 4.35
N CYS A 110 -9.86 22.04 4.38
CA CYS A 110 -11.18 21.95 3.74
C CYS A 110 -12.16 21.12 4.59
N PRO A 111 -12.69 21.70 5.69
CA PRO A 111 -13.46 20.96 6.70
C PRO A 111 -14.75 20.32 6.16
N GLU A 112 -15.40 20.92 5.15
CA GLU A 112 -16.59 20.32 4.54
C GLU A 112 -16.25 19.05 3.73
N THR A 113 -15.11 19.04 3.03
CA THR A 113 -14.60 17.84 2.36
C THR A 113 -14.24 16.77 3.38
N ALA A 114 -13.53 17.12 4.45
CA ALA A 114 -13.16 16.17 5.51
C ALA A 114 -14.40 15.54 6.16
N LYS A 115 -15.44 16.34 6.42
CA LYS A 115 -16.73 15.85 6.93
C LYS A 115 -17.44 14.91 5.97
N ALA A 116 -17.40 15.19 4.66
CA ALA A 116 -17.96 14.30 3.64
C ALA A 116 -17.21 12.97 3.61
N LEU A 117 -15.86 12.99 3.59
CA LEU A 117 -15.02 11.81 3.64
C LEU A 117 -15.28 10.95 4.89
N PHE A 118 -15.37 11.58 6.06
CA PHE A 118 -15.66 10.86 7.30
C PHE A 118 -17.03 10.17 7.25
N LYS A 119 -18.06 10.83 6.71
CA LYS A 119 -19.38 10.21 6.54
C LYS A 119 -19.35 9.02 5.58
N ASP A 120 -18.61 9.15 4.48
CA ASP A 120 -18.48 8.07 3.49
C ASP A 120 -17.74 6.86 4.06
N LEU A 121 -16.73 7.08 4.91
CA LEU A 121 -16.02 6.00 5.61
C LEU A 121 -16.94 5.29 6.62
N MET A 122 -17.68 6.04 7.42
CA MET A 122 -18.63 5.47 8.39
C MET A 122 -19.72 4.62 7.72
N ARG A 123 -20.11 4.94 6.48
CA ARG A 123 -21.12 4.18 5.73
C ARG A 123 -20.59 2.87 5.15
N GLN A 124 -19.28 2.73 4.96
CA GLN A 124 -18.64 1.53 4.40
C GLN A 124 -18.26 0.49 5.47
N GLY A 125 -18.30 0.88 6.74
CA GLY A 125 -18.04 -0.02 7.87
C GLY A 125 -19.26 -0.83 8.36
N ASP A 126 -20.43 -0.64 7.72
CA ASP A 126 -21.69 -1.39 7.95
C ASP A 126 -21.92 -2.41 6.83
#